data_AF-A0A531KF93-F1
#
_entry.id   AF-A0A531KF93-F1
#
_cell.length_a   1.000
_cell.length_b   1.000
_cell.length_c   1.000
_cell.angle_alpha   90.00
_cell.angle_beta   90.00
_cell.angle_gamma   90.00
#
_symmetry.space_group_name_H-M   'P 1'
#
loop_
_entity.id
_entity.type
_entity.pdbx_description
1 polymer ?
#
loop_
_entity_poly.entity_id
_entity_poly.type
_entity_poly.pdbx_seq_one_letter_code
_entity_poly.pdbx_strand_id
1 'polypeptide(L)'
;AIPVVADSTGAFVAFFFALFWIGSPAFAFFISRSAETEDRLRISAADIHALRTIARRTWHYFETFVTAEHHNLPPDNFQESPAPVVAPRTSPTNIGVYLLSVVSARDFGWISLSDATTRIDATMSTIESMPRERGHLFNWYDTTTLKPLYPLYIS
;
A
#
# COMPACT_ATOMS: atom_id res chain seq x y z
N ALA A 1 -43.08 24.87 -9.27
CA ALA A 1 -43.07 23.48 -9.77
C ALA A 1 -41.67 23.19 -10.26
N ILE A 2 -41.04 22.07 -9.86
CA ILE A 2 -39.75 21.67 -10.42
C ILE A 2 -39.98 21.48 -11.94
N PRO A 3 -39.31 22.25 -12.83
CA PRO A 3 -39.65 22.32 -14.26
C PRO A 3 -39.20 21.09 -15.05
N VAL A 4 -39.07 19.94 -14.38
CA VAL A 4 -38.51 18.70 -14.93
C VAL A 4 -39.61 17.77 -15.45
N VAL A 5 -40.88 18.06 -15.19
CA VAL A 5 -41.96 17.07 -15.41
C VAL A 5 -42.81 17.32 -16.67
N ALA A 6 -42.68 18.48 -17.33
CA ALA A 6 -43.43 18.77 -18.56
C ALA A 6 -42.47 18.95 -19.74
N ASP A 7 -42.52 18.00 -20.69
CA ASP A 7 -41.92 18.05 -22.04
C ASP A 7 -40.39 18.14 -22.18
N SER A 8 -39.65 17.65 -21.19
CA SER A 8 -38.18 17.62 -21.23
C SER A 8 -37.66 16.21 -21.53
N THR A 9 -37.16 15.98 -22.75
CA THR A 9 -36.34 14.78 -23.09
C THR A 9 -35.18 14.59 -22.11
N GLY A 10 -34.67 15.70 -21.55
CA GLY A 10 -33.61 15.69 -20.55
C GLY A 10 -34.01 15.05 -19.22
N ALA A 11 -35.28 15.14 -18.81
CA ALA A 11 -35.77 14.49 -17.59
C ALA A 11 -35.75 12.96 -17.71
N PHE A 12 -36.12 12.45 -18.89
CA PHE A 12 -36.05 11.03 -19.20
C PHE A 12 -34.60 10.52 -19.16
N VAL A 13 -33.67 11.24 -19.81
CA VAL A 13 -32.23 10.89 -19.77
C VAL A 13 -31.68 10.97 -18.34
N ALA A 14 -31.99 12.02 -17.59
CA ALA A 14 -31.54 12.20 -16.21
C ALA A 14 -32.06 11.09 -15.27
N PHE A 15 -33.28 10.59 -15.49
CA PHE A 15 -33.83 9.47 -14.72
C PHE A 15 -32.98 8.20 -14.87
N PHE A 16 -32.61 7.80 -16.09
CA PHE A 16 -31.74 6.64 -16.29
C PHE A 16 -30.35 6.87 -15.71
N PHE A 17 -29.76 8.05 -15.88
CA PHE A 17 -28.47 8.39 -15.27
C PHE A 17 -28.51 8.31 -13.74
N ALA A 18 -29.56 8.83 -13.11
CA ALA A 18 -29.74 8.76 -11.66
C ALA A 18 -29.93 7.30 -11.19
N LEU A 19 -30.67 6.48 -11.95
CA LEU A 19 -30.83 5.06 -11.65
C LEU A 19 -29.50 4.30 -11.71
N PHE A 20 -28.69 4.55 -12.75
CA PHE A 20 -27.33 3.98 -12.84
C PHE A 20 -26.42 4.50 -11.73
N TRP A 21 -26.53 5.78 -11.37
CA TRP A 21 -25.74 6.37 -10.30
C TRP A 21 -26.07 5.73 -8.94
N ILE A 22 -27.35 5.55 -8.61
CA ILE A 22 -27.81 4.86 -7.40
C ILE A 22 -27.38 3.39 -7.41
N GLY A 23 -27.39 2.74 -8.59
CA GLY A 23 -26.93 1.37 -8.75
C GLY A 23 -25.41 1.21 -8.72
N SER A 24 -24.64 2.29 -8.90
CA SER A 24 -23.18 2.23 -9.06
C SER A 24 -22.43 1.58 -7.89
N PRO A 25 -22.81 1.72 -6.60
CA PRO A 25 -22.14 1.01 -5.51
C PRO A 25 -22.33 -0.50 -5.57
N ALA A 26 -23.48 -0.98 -6.06
CA ALA A 26 -23.74 -2.41 -6.23
C ALA A 26 -22.92 -2.99 -7.39
N PHE A 27 -22.82 -2.26 -8.50
CA PHE A 27 -21.92 -2.62 -9.61
C PHE A 27 -20.45 -2.59 -9.18
N ALA A 28 -20.04 -1.54 -8.46
CA ALA A 28 -18.69 -1.43 -7.92
C ALA A 28 -18.39 -2.59 -6.97
N PHE A 29 -19.29 -2.91 -6.03
CA PHE A 29 -19.16 -4.06 -5.14
C PHE A 29 -19.05 -5.38 -5.93
N PHE A 30 -19.92 -5.59 -6.92
CA PHE A 30 -19.93 -6.81 -7.72
C PHE A 30 -18.61 -7.02 -8.47
N ILE A 31 -18.07 -5.97 -9.08
CA ILE A 31 -16.78 -5.99 -9.81
C ILE A 31 -15.58 -6.05 -8.85
N SER A 32 -15.71 -5.49 -7.64
CA SER A 32 -14.66 -5.50 -6.61
C SER A 32 -14.53 -6.85 -5.91
N ARG A 33 -15.48 -7.78 -6.09
CA ARG A 33 -15.33 -9.13 -5.57
C ARG A 33 -14.16 -9.79 -6.27
N SER A 34 -13.24 -10.34 -5.47
CA SER A 34 -12.12 -11.13 -5.97
C SER A 34 -12.64 -12.17 -6.96
N ALA A 35 -12.02 -12.23 -8.15
CA ALA A 35 -12.26 -13.28 -9.14
C ALA A 35 -11.66 -14.60 -8.63
N GLU A 36 -12.12 -15.09 -7.47
CA GLU A 36 -11.65 -16.33 -6.83
C GLU A 36 -11.88 -17.57 -7.70
N THR A 37 -12.57 -17.43 -8.82
CA THR A 37 -13.05 -18.53 -9.65
C THR A 37 -12.09 -19.01 -10.73
N GLU A 38 -10.94 -18.37 -10.99
CA GLU A 38 -10.01 -18.87 -12.01
C GLU A 38 -8.59 -19.05 -11.48
N ASP A 39 -8.20 -20.33 -11.45
CA ASP A 39 -6.87 -20.88 -11.20
C ASP A 39 -6.37 -20.90 -9.74
N ARG A 40 -6.88 -21.87 -8.96
CA ARG A 40 -6.19 -22.28 -7.72
C ARG A 40 -4.86 -22.91 -8.11
N LEU A 41 -3.81 -22.10 -8.12
CA LEU A 41 -2.43 -22.51 -8.36
C LEU A 41 -2.13 -23.78 -7.53
N ARG A 42 -1.94 -24.92 -8.21
CA ARG A 42 -1.58 -26.17 -7.55
C ARG A 42 -0.09 -26.17 -7.28
N ILE A 43 0.29 -25.70 -6.10
CA ILE A 43 1.68 -25.65 -5.65
C ILE A 43 2.00 -26.92 -4.87
N SER A 44 3.19 -27.49 -5.08
CA SER A 44 3.64 -28.65 -4.30
C SER A 44 3.86 -28.25 -2.83
N ALA A 45 3.74 -29.21 -1.90
CA ALA A 45 4.02 -28.93 -0.48
C ALA A 45 5.45 -28.44 -0.24
N ALA A 46 6.42 -28.91 -1.04
CA ALA A 46 7.81 -28.48 -0.97
C ALA A 46 7.97 -27.01 -1.39
N ASP A 47 7.33 -26.59 -2.48
CA ASP A 47 7.37 -25.20 -2.94
C ASP A 47 6.66 -24.26 -1.95
N ILE A 48 5.53 -24.67 -1.37
CA ILE A 48 4.86 -23.91 -0.31
C ILE A 48 5.83 -23.69 0.86
N HIS A 49 6.51 -24.74 1.31
CA HIS A 49 7.46 -24.63 2.41
C HIS A 49 8.65 -23.72 2.08
N ALA A 50 9.20 -23.86 0.86
CA ALA A 50 10.31 -23.02 0.39
C ALA A 50 9.91 -21.54 0.31
N LEU A 51 8.77 -21.24 -0.31
CA LEU A 51 8.25 -19.87 -0.44
C LEU A 51 7.93 -19.25 0.92
N ARG A 52 7.32 -19.99 1.85
CA ARG A 52 7.09 -19.51 3.22
C ARG A 52 8.39 -19.21 3.97
N THR A 53 9.42 -20.02 3.75
CA THR A 53 10.74 -19.79 4.35
C THR A 53 11.39 -18.53 3.80
N ILE A 54 11.35 -18.33 2.48
CA ILE A 54 11.83 -17.11 1.82
C ILE A 54 11.07 -15.90 2.35
N ALA A 55 9.73 -15.96 2.35
CA ALA A 55 8.90 -14.87 2.82
C ALA A 55 9.16 -14.52 4.30
N ARG A 56 9.36 -15.52 5.18
CA ARG A 56 9.71 -15.26 6.59
C ARG A 56 11.07 -14.57 6.74
N ARG A 57 12.06 -14.95 5.92
CA ARG A 57 13.38 -14.31 5.89
C ARG A 57 13.30 -12.89 5.32
N THR A 58 12.50 -12.67 4.28
CA THR A 58 12.25 -11.33 3.73
C THR A 58 11.54 -10.45 4.75
N TRP A 59 10.55 -10.96 5.48
CA TRP A 59 9.89 -10.22 6.56
C TRP A 59 10.87 -9.77 7.65
N HIS A 60 11.88 -10.60 7.95
CA HIS A 60 12.90 -10.27 8.93
C HIS A 60 13.68 -8.99 8.58
N TYR A 61 13.82 -8.64 7.30
CA TYR A 61 14.38 -7.36 6.87
C TYR A 61 13.59 -6.19 7.49
N PHE A 62 12.27 -6.19 7.34
CA PHE A 62 11.43 -5.12 7.86
C PHE A 62 11.34 -5.15 9.39
N GLU A 63 11.34 -6.33 10.02
CA GLU A 63 11.41 -6.43 11.48
C GLU A 63 12.66 -5.78 12.05
N THR A 64 13.79 -5.92 11.33
CA THR A 64 15.09 -5.44 11.78
C THR A 64 15.31 -3.97 11.50
N PHE A 65 14.95 -3.53 10.29
CA PHE A 65 15.38 -2.22 9.77
C PHE A 65 14.30 -1.14 9.77
N VAL A 66 13.02 -1.49 9.96
CA VAL A 66 11.96 -0.48 10.18
C VAL A 66 11.92 -0.14 11.66
N THR A 67 12.62 0.92 12.03
CA THR A 67 12.83 1.34 13.42
C THR A 67 12.35 2.76 13.65
N ALA A 68 12.21 3.16 14.91
CA ALA A 68 11.89 4.53 15.27
C ALA A 68 12.95 5.55 14.81
N GLU A 69 14.23 5.17 14.78
CA GLU A 69 15.33 5.99 14.27
C GLU A 69 15.13 6.36 12.78
N HIS A 70 14.60 5.42 12.01
CA HIS A 70 14.23 5.62 10.60
C HIS A 70 12.78 6.08 10.42
N HIS A 71 12.17 6.68 11.45
CA HIS A 71 10.79 7.16 11.45
C HIS A 71 9.76 6.10 11.03
N ASN A 72 10.01 4.83 11.35
CA ASN A 72 9.18 3.71 10.94
C ASN A 72 8.99 3.61 9.41
N LEU A 73 10.01 4.04 8.65
CA LEU A 73 10.08 3.88 7.20
C LEU A 73 11.06 2.75 6.84
N PRO A 74 10.76 1.95 5.79
CA PRO A 74 11.68 0.92 5.31
C PRO A 74 12.87 1.57 4.60
N PRO A 75 14.12 1.22 4.96
CA PRO A 75 15.27 1.63 4.16
C PRO A 75 15.25 0.95 2.80
N ASP A 76 15.91 1.59 1.84
CA ASP A 76 16.00 1.15 0.45
C ASP A 76 16.74 -0.17 0.32
N ASN A 77 17.87 -0.30 1.02
CA ASN A 77 18.64 -1.52 1.04
C ASN A 77 19.46 -1.67 2.31
N PHE A 78 19.77 -2.93 2.63
CA PHE A 78 20.84 -3.33 3.52
C PHE A 78 21.92 -4.02 2.70
N GLN A 79 23.15 -3.57 2.83
CA GLN A 79 24.32 -4.19 2.23
C GLN A 79 25.08 -4.95 3.30
N GLU A 80 25.23 -6.27 3.12
CA GLU A 80 25.94 -7.12 4.08
C GLU A 80 27.46 -7.13 3.82
N SER A 81 27.86 -7.17 2.55
CA SER A 81 29.24 -7.21 2.09
C SER A 81 29.57 -5.96 1.27
N PRO A 82 30.73 -5.29 1.49
CA PRO A 82 31.86 -5.72 2.32
C PRO A 82 31.67 -5.50 3.83
N ALA A 83 30.71 -4.67 4.23
CA ALA A 83 30.37 -4.45 5.63
C ALA A 83 28.86 -4.15 5.76
N PRO A 84 28.25 -4.47 6.92
CA PRO A 84 26.86 -4.15 7.21
C PRO A 84 26.58 -2.64 7.14
N VAL A 85 25.80 -2.22 6.13
CA VAL A 85 25.38 -0.83 5.95
C VAL A 85 23.90 -0.79 5.58
N VAL A 86 23.13 -0.04 6.35
CA VAL A 86 21.74 0.32 6.01
C VAL A 86 21.78 1.63 5.24
N ALA A 87 21.15 1.69 4.06
CA ALA A 87 20.99 2.95 3.34
C ALA A 87 19.84 3.75 3.99
N PRO A 88 20.09 4.91 4.62
CA PRO A 88 19.07 5.67 5.34
C PRO A 88 18.19 6.48 4.37
N ARG A 89 17.69 5.83 3.31
CA ARG A 89 16.81 6.44 2.32
C ARG A 89 15.62 5.55 2.02
N THR A 90 14.50 6.12 1.60
CA THR A 90 13.32 5.38 1.19
C THR A 90 12.64 6.04 -0.02
N SER A 91 11.75 5.29 -0.66
CA SER A 91 10.93 5.73 -1.79
C SER A 91 9.45 5.42 -1.54
N PRO A 92 8.51 6.07 -2.25
CA PRO A 92 7.09 5.72 -2.18
C PRO A 92 6.84 4.24 -2.48
N THR A 93 7.62 3.65 -3.39
CA THR A 93 7.56 2.22 -3.72
C THR A 93 8.00 1.34 -2.55
N ASN A 94 9.11 1.67 -1.89
CA ASN A 94 9.60 0.90 -0.73
C ASN A 94 8.59 0.93 0.42
N ILE A 95 8.01 2.11 0.67
CA ILE A 95 6.93 2.30 1.65
C ILE A 95 5.72 1.42 1.30
N GLY A 96 5.26 1.45 0.04
CA GLY A 96 4.13 0.64 -0.41
C GLY A 96 4.38 -0.86 -0.23
N VAL A 97 5.56 -1.35 -0.63
CA VAL A 97 5.95 -2.75 -0.46
C VAL A 97 6.01 -3.13 1.03
N TYR A 98 6.48 -2.23 1.89
CA TYR A 98 6.47 -2.49 3.33
C TYR A 98 5.06 -2.61 3.89
N LEU A 99 4.14 -1.69 3.57
CA LEU A 99 2.76 -1.75 4.05
C LEU A 99 2.06 -3.04 3.59
N LEU A 100 2.27 -3.47 2.35
CA LEU A 100 1.80 -4.77 1.85
C LEU A 100 2.44 -5.95 2.61
N SER A 101 3.72 -5.84 2.95
CA SER A 101 4.44 -6.85 3.72
C SER A 101 3.92 -6.95 5.16
N VAL A 102 3.51 -5.84 5.79
CA VAL A 102 2.89 -5.84 7.12
C VAL A 102 1.56 -6.61 7.10
N VAL A 103 0.69 -6.33 6.12
CA VAL A 103 -0.58 -7.06 5.94
C VAL A 103 -0.32 -8.55 5.69
N SER A 104 0.64 -8.87 4.81
CA SER A 104 1.02 -10.25 4.51
C SER A 104 1.56 -10.99 5.75
N ALA A 105 2.39 -10.34 6.57
CA ALA A 105 2.93 -10.91 7.80
C ALA A 105 1.82 -11.22 8.82
N ARG A 106 0.81 -10.36 8.90
CA ARG A 106 -0.41 -10.61 9.69
C ARG A 106 -1.18 -11.81 9.14
N ASP A 107 -1.36 -11.91 7.83
CA ASP A 107 -2.09 -13.02 7.20
C ASP A 107 -1.35 -14.36 7.34
N PHE A 108 -0.02 -14.34 7.35
CA PHE A 108 0.80 -15.49 7.69
C PHE A 108 0.77 -15.87 9.18
N GLY A 109 0.25 -15.00 10.05
CA GLY A 109 0.20 -15.18 11.50
C GLY A 109 1.54 -14.92 12.20
N TRP A 110 2.47 -14.18 11.58
CA TRP A 110 3.77 -13.85 12.19
C TRP A 110 3.69 -12.68 13.17
N ILE A 111 2.72 -11.79 12.98
CA ILE A 111 2.44 -10.66 13.87
C ILE A 111 0.95 -10.61 14.20
N SER A 112 0.62 -10.01 15.35
CA SER A 112 -0.78 -9.81 15.73
C SER A 112 -1.45 -8.72 14.91
N LEU A 113 -2.79 -8.66 14.95
CA LEU A 113 -3.53 -7.55 14.37
C LEU A 113 -3.11 -6.21 15.00
N SER A 114 -2.91 -6.18 16.32
CA SER A 114 -2.47 -4.97 17.03
C SER A 114 -1.12 -4.48 16.53
N ASP A 115 -0.15 -5.38 16.36
CA ASP A 115 1.19 -5.04 15.85
C ASP A 115 1.11 -4.52 14.42
N ALA A 116 0.31 -5.17 13.56
CA ALA A 116 0.10 -4.74 12.19
C ALA A 116 -0.49 -3.32 12.14
N THR A 117 -1.55 -3.06 12.91
CA THR A 117 -2.16 -1.73 12.98
C THR A 117 -1.20 -0.68 13.51
N THR A 118 -0.41 -0.99 14.54
CA THR A 118 0.57 -0.07 15.13
C THR A 118 1.65 0.31 14.11
N ARG A 119 2.17 -0.66 13.37
CA ARG A 119 3.18 -0.42 12.34
C ARG A 119 2.65 0.44 11.20
N ILE A 120 1.44 0.14 10.71
CA ILE A 120 0.80 0.91 9.64
C ILE A 120 0.55 2.34 10.11
N ASP A 121 -0.02 2.53 11.30
CA ASP A 121 -0.32 3.85 11.86
C ASP A 121 0.94 4.71 12.03
N ALA A 122 2.02 4.12 12.55
CA ALA A 122 3.30 4.79 12.70
C ALA A 122 3.89 5.24 11.34
N THR A 123 3.86 4.36 10.34
CA THR A 123 4.34 4.70 8.99
C THR A 123 3.46 5.76 8.32
N MET A 124 2.14 5.67 8.44
CA MET A 124 1.21 6.65 7.89
C MET A 124 1.38 8.03 8.53
N SER A 125 1.51 8.07 9.86
CA SER A 125 1.79 9.30 10.61
C SER A 125 3.09 9.96 10.12
N THR A 126 4.14 9.17 9.88
CA THR A 126 5.38 9.68 9.29
C THR A 126 5.12 10.25 7.89
N ILE A 127 4.47 9.49 7.01
CA ILE A 127 4.16 9.91 5.64
C ILE A 127 3.43 11.25 5.63
N GLU A 128 2.44 11.45 6.50
CA GLU A 128 1.68 12.70 6.65
C GLU A 128 2.55 13.92 6.95
N SER A 129 3.66 13.75 7.66
CA SER A 129 4.60 14.82 7.99
C SER A 129 5.65 15.11 6.89
N MET A 130 5.80 14.22 5.91
CA MET A 130 6.86 14.33 4.90
C MET A 130 6.60 15.47 3.90
N PRO A 131 7.63 16.22 3.46
CA PRO A 131 7.50 17.24 2.42
C PRO A 131 6.97 16.65 1.11
N ARG A 132 6.06 17.36 0.44
CA ARG A 132 5.38 16.90 -0.78
C ARG A 132 5.28 18.02 -1.80
N GLU A 133 5.16 17.66 -3.07
CA GLU A 133 4.87 18.60 -4.15
C GLU A 133 3.46 18.33 -4.68
N ARG A 134 2.54 19.29 -4.49
CA ARG A 134 1.11 19.17 -4.86
C ARG A 134 0.44 17.88 -4.35
N GLY A 135 0.83 17.42 -3.17
CA GLY A 135 0.31 16.20 -2.53
C GLY A 135 1.05 14.91 -2.93
N HIS A 136 1.94 14.95 -3.92
CA HIS A 136 2.77 13.81 -4.30
C HIS A 136 4.04 13.74 -3.45
N LEU A 137 4.43 12.51 -3.08
CA LEU A 137 5.72 12.24 -2.49
C LEU A 137 6.82 12.32 -3.56
N PHE A 138 8.00 12.80 -3.18
CA PHE A 138 9.21 12.72 -4.00
C PHE A 138 9.72 11.27 -4.06
N ASN A 139 10.57 10.97 -5.03
CA ASN A 139 11.09 9.61 -5.18
C ASN A 139 12.02 9.15 -4.06
N TRP A 140 12.72 10.08 -3.41
CA TRP A 140 13.71 9.74 -2.40
C TRP A 140 13.62 10.67 -1.19
N TYR A 141 13.63 10.06 -0.01
CA TYR A 141 13.72 10.74 1.28
C TYR A 141 14.81 10.10 2.12
N ASP A 142 15.50 10.91 2.91
CA ASP A 142 16.32 10.42 4.02
C ASP A 142 15.41 9.95 5.16
N THR A 143 15.55 8.71 5.62
CA THR A 143 14.66 8.13 6.64
C THR A 143 14.95 8.64 8.05
N THR A 144 16.11 9.23 8.30
CA THR A 144 16.51 9.78 9.61
C THR A 144 16.15 11.26 9.77
N THR A 145 15.93 11.98 8.67
CA THR A 145 15.62 13.41 8.69
C THR A 145 14.32 13.78 8.00
N LEU A 146 13.70 12.85 7.27
CA LEU A 146 12.51 13.05 6.41
C LEU A 146 12.70 14.08 5.29
N LYS A 147 13.95 14.49 5.03
CA LYS A 147 14.25 15.45 3.96
C LYS A 147 14.25 14.75 2.61
N PRO A 148 13.60 15.33 1.58
CA PRO A 148 13.74 14.87 0.21
C PRO A 148 15.20 14.91 -0.23
N LEU A 149 15.64 13.89 -0.96
CA LEU A 149 17.00 13.79 -1.49
C LEU A 149 17.07 14.33 -2.93
N TYR A 150 18.11 15.09 -3.24
CA TYR A 150 18.32 15.62 -4.59
C TYR A 150 18.84 14.54 -5.55
N PRO A 151 18.46 14.60 -6.85
CA PRO A 151 17.53 15.56 -7.44
C PRO A 151 16.08 15.32 -7.00
N LEU A 152 15.31 16.40 -6.83
CA LEU A 152 13.89 16.30 -6.48
C LEU A 152 13.07 15.99 -7.73
N TYR A 153 12.38 14.84 -7.73
CA TYR A 153 11.47 14.47 -8.79
C TYR A 153 10.37 13.53 -8.27
N ILE A 154 9.30 13.42 -9.06
CA ILE A 154 8.16 12.52 -8.85
C ILE A 154 8.14 11.58 -10.07
N SER A 155 7.99 10.28 -9.84
CA SER A 155 7.79 9.27 -10.90
C SER A 155 6.33 8.99 -11.19
#